data_AF-A0A2M6W0K5-F1
#
_entry.id   AF-A0A2M6W0K5-F1
#
_cell.length_a   1.000
_cell.length_b   1.000
_cell.length_c   1.000
_cell.angle_alpha   90.00
_cell.angle_beta   90.00
_cell.angle_gamma   90.00
#
_symmetry.space_group_name_H-M   'P 1'
#
loop_
_entity.id
_entity.type
_entity.pdbx_description
1 polymer ?
#
loop_
_entity_poly.entity_id
_entity_poly.type
_entity_poly.pdbx_seq_one_letter_code
_entity_poly.pdbx_strand_id
1 'polypeptide(L)' 'LAAAVAEEMDTIETIYEPYLLQTGMIERTPRGRKITKTAHIHLNTSV' A
#
# COMPACT_ATOMS: atom_id res chain seq x y z
N LEU A 1 -7.73 -2.17 5.98
CA LEU A 1 -7.45 -1.89 4.56
C LEU A 1 -8.50 -2.57 3.68
N ALA A 2 -8.60 -3.91 3.64
CA ALA A 2 -9.63 -4.61 2.85
C ALA A 2 -11.08 -4.16 3.12
N ALA A 3 -11.48 -4.05 4.40
CA ALA A 3 -12.83 -3.59 4.77
C ALA A 3 -13.14 -2.12 4.38
N ALA A 4 -12.12 -1.30 4.08
CA ALA A 4 -12.31 0.11 3.74
C ALA A 4 -12.39 0.34 2.21
N VAL A 5 -11.99 -0.64 1.39
CA VAL A 5 -11.95 -0.54 -0.08
C VAL A 5 -13.04 -1.41 -0.73
N ALA A 6 -13.78 -2.21 0.05
CA ALA A 6 -14.79 -3.17 -0.44
C ALA A 6 -14.24 -4.18 -1.47
N GLU A 7 -12.93 -4.44 -1.40
CA GLU A 7 -12.20 -5.41 -2.22
C GLU A 7 -11.79 -6.60 -1.35
N GLU A 8 -11.75 -7.80 -1.96
CA GLU A 8 -11.27 -9.00 -1.28
C GLU A 8 -9.82 -8.80 -0.82
N MET A 9 -9.54 -9.19 0.43
CA MET A 9 -8.21 -9.03 1.04
C MET A 9 -7.13 -9.74 0.21
N ASP A 10 -7.48 -10.88 -0.40
CA ASP A 10 -6.62 -11.62 -1.31
C ASP A 10 -6.27 -10.81 -2.56
N THR A 11 -7.20 -10.06 -3.15
CA THR A 11 -6.90 -9.20 -4.31
C THR A 11 -5.89 -8.12 -3.94
N ILE A 12 -6.04 -7.52 -2.75
CA ILE A 12 -5.11 -6.51 -2.25
C ILE A 12 -3.72 -7.10 -2.03
N GLU A 13 -3.61 -8.26 -1.37
CA GLU A 13 -2.33 -8.90 -1.09
C GLU A 13 -1.66 -9.47 -2.34
N THR A 14 -2.43 -9.98 -3.30
CA THR A 14 -1.88 -10.69 -4.46
C THR A 14 -1.61 -9.77 -5.65
N ILE A 15 -2.35 -8.68 -5.80
CA ILE A 15 -2.22 -7.75 -6.94
C ILE A 15 -1.63 -6.41 -6.53
N TYR A 16 -2.16 -5.79 -5.48
CA TYR A 16 -1.77 -4.42 -5.13
C TYR A 16 -0.48 -4.35 -4.33
N GLU A 17 -0.29 -5.23 -3.35
CA GLU A 17 0.95 -5.25 -2.56
C GLU A 17 2.22 -5.44 -3.39
N PRO A 18 2.32 -6.38 -4.35
CA PRO A 18 3.53 -6.51 -5.15
C PRO A 18 3.82 -5.24 -5.96
N TYR A 19 2.80 -4.59 -6.53
CA TYR A 19 2.98 -3.31 -7.23
C TYR A 19 3.44 -2.19 -6.29
N LEU A 20 2.82 -2.06 -5.12
CA LEU A 20 3.14 -1.03 -4.14
C LEU A 20 4.51 -1.25 -3.47
N LEU A 21 4.92 -2.51 -3.31
CA LEU A 21 6.27 -2.87 -2.85
C LEU A 21 7.30 -2.54 -3.93
N GLN A 22 7.01 -2.88 -5.19
CA GLN A 22 7.92 -2.65 -6.31
C GLN A 22 8.11 -1.16 -6.63
N THR A 23 7.05 -0.37 -6.49
CA THR A 23 7.09 1.11 -6.62
C THR A 23 7.67 1.79 -5.37
N GLY A 24 8.00 1.03 -4.32
CA GLY A 24 8.55 1.54 -3.08
C GLY A 24 7.58 2.43 -2.31
N MET A 25 6.28 2.22 -2.48
CA MET A 25 5.21 2.94 -1.78
C MET A 25 4.87 2.34 -0.42
N ILE A 26 5.00 1.03 -0.26
CA ILE A 26 4.84 0.34 1.02
C ILE A 26 6.07 -0.49 1.36
N GLU A 27 6.31 -0.69 2.64
CA GLU A 27 7.37 -1.57 3.17
C GLU A 27 6.77 -2.59 4.14
N ARG A 28 7.34 -3.80 4.14
CA ARG A 28 7.01 -4.85 5.11
C ARG A 28 7.76 -4.59 6.41
N THR A 29 7.04 -4.54 7.52
CA THR A 29 7.60 -4.40 8.86
C THR A 29 7.14 -5.57 9.75
N PRO A 30 7.84 -5.87 10.86
CA PRO A 30 7.43 -6.94 11.79
C PRO A 30 6.03 -6.74 12.40
N ARG A 31 5.50 -5.50 12.37
CA ARG A 31 4.18 -5.14 12.92
C ARG A 31 3.09 -5.00 11.85
N GLY A 32 3.42 -5.20 10.57
CA GLY A 32 2.48 -5.05 9.45
C GLY A 32 3.06 -4.23 8.29
N ARG A 33 2.18 -3.59 7.52
CA ARG A 33 2.54 -2.77 6.36
C ARG A 33 2.69 -1.32 6.78
N LYS A 34 3.75 -0.65 6.33
CA LYS A 34 3.97 0.78 6.57
C LYS A 34 4.13 1.50 5.24
N ILE A 35 3.55 2.70 5.12
CA ILE A 35 3.74 3.56 3.95
C ILE A 35 5.13 4.20 4.00
N THR A 36 5.80 4.27 2.86
CA THR A 36 7.10 4.94 2.74
C THR A 36 6.90 6.45 2.64
N LYS A 37 7.99 7.21 2.84
CA LYS A 37 7.98 8.67 2.64
C LYS A 37 7.57 9.05 1.21
N THR A 38 7.94 8.24 0.22
CA THR A 38 7.57 8.44 -1.19
C THR A 38 6.07 8.34 -1.40
N ALA A 39 5.41 7.34 -0.80
CA ALA A 39 3.95 7.23 -0.85
C ALA A 39 3.27 8.42 -0.17
N HIS A 40 3.78 8.85 0.99
CA HIS A 40 3.22 10.00 1.70
C HIS A 40 3.32 11.30 0.90
N ILE A 41 4.41 11.51 0.15
CA ILE A 41 4.56 12.64 -0.77
C ILE A 41 3.58 12.50 -1.94
N HIS A 42 3.53 11.32 -2.58
CA HIS A 42 2.66 11.08 -3.73
C HIS A 42 1.17 11.31 -3.42
N LEU A 43 0.73 10.88 -2.23
CA LEU A 43 -0.64 11.05 -1.75
C LEU A 43 -0.97 12.50 -1.34
N ASN A 44 0.02 13.31 -0.95
CA ASN A 44 -0.19 14.73 -0.63
C ASN A 44 0.01 15.68 -1.82
N THR A 45 0.67 15.23 -2.90
CA THR A 45 0.87 16.04 -4.13
C THR A 45 -0.30 15.88 -5.11
N SER A 46 -1.26 15.00 -4.83
CA SER A 46 -2.55 14.93 -5.56
C SER A 46 -3.45 16.10 -5.12
N VAL A 47 -3.07 17.32 -5.53
CA VAL A 47 -3.86 18.55 -5.40
C VAL A 47 -4.31 18.99 -6.79
#